data_AF-A0A973UZW1-F1
#
_entry.id   AF-A0A973UZW1-F1
#
_cell.length_a   1.000
_cell.length_b   1.000
_cell.length_c   1.000
_cell.angle_alpha   90.00
_cell.angle_beta   90.00
_cell.angle_gamma   90.00
#
_symmetry.space_group_name_H-M   'P 1'
#
loop_
_entity.id
_entity.type
_entity.pdbx_description
1 polymer ?
#
loop_
_entity_poly.entity_id
_entity_poly.type
_entity_poly.pdbx_seq_one_letter_code
_entity_poly.pdbx_strand_id
1 'polypeptide(L)'
;MTLDLNAVPRTGLRAFAVTLVMDEDLLVRHVAGTDPGVLRAIGDAAGHGGRLRLAEAVAAAIDERTRAHLARIDRVLTPLAVRSCPSPAAATVRFLVDRMRRAAFLDAVAMLEAGFWPQFLLRVTGPLPPYSFIDPDRWSIGSILSGTFPRLAPAAPDDSLR
;
A
#
# COMPACT_ATOMS: atom_id res chain seq x y z
N MET A 1 -14.78 -13.22 4.27
CA MET A 1 -15.27 -13.02 2.89
C MET A 1 -14.10 -13.25 1.93
N THR A 2 -13.78 -14.53 1.70
CA THR A 2 -12.65 -14.97 0.87
C THR A 2 -13.20 -15.19 -0.54
N LEU A 3 -12.93 -14.25 -1.45
CA LEU A 3 -13.42 -14.32 -2.83
C LEU A 3 -12.64 -15.37 -3.62
N ASP A 4 -13.38 -16.32 -4.17
CA ASP A 4 -12.91 -17.22 -5.23
C ASP A 4 -12.56 -16.39 -6.48
N LEU A 5 -11.28 -16.43 -6.86
CA LEU A 5 -10.73 -15.68 -8.00
C LEU A 5 -11.14 -16.28 -9.37
N ASN A 6 -11.88 -17.38 -9.39
CA ASN A 6 -12.37 -18.04 -10.61
C ASN A 6 -13.79 -17.64 -11.01
N ALA A 7 -14.56 -16.96 -10.16
CA ALA A 7 -15.99 -16.70 -10.41
C ALA A 7 -16.30 -15.32 -11.06
N VAL A 8 -15.30 -14.47 -11.31
CA VAL A 8 -15.52 -13.16 -11.96
C VAL A 8 -15.21 -13.28 -13.46
N PRO A 9 -16.15 -12.96 -14.38
CA PRO A 9 -15.85 -12.94 -15.81
C PRO A 9 -14.75 -11.90 -16.10
N ARG A 10 -13.55 -12.36 -16.47
CA ARG A 10 -12.30 -11.56 -16.59
C ARG A 10 -12.20 -10.69 -17.85
N THR A 11 -13.24 -10.59 -18.65
CA THR A 11 -13.25 -9.88 -19.94
C THR A 11 -13.44 -8.37 -19.75
N GLY A 12 -12.58 -7.71 -18.98
CA GLY A 12 -12.60 -6.24 -18.86
C GLY A 12 -11.76 -5.64 -17.74
N LEU A 13 -11.51 -6.39 -16.67
CA LEU A 13 -10.80 -5.86 -15.51
C LEU A 13 -9.29 -5.78 -15.76
N ARG A 14 -8.66 -4.74 -15.21
CA ARG A 14 -7.22 -4.49 -15.28
C ARG A 14 -6.67 -4.15 -13.90
N ALA A 15 -5.54 -4.76 -13.58
CA ALA A 15 -4.86 -4.59 -12.31
C ALA A 15 -3.83 -3.47 -12.41
N PHE A 16 -3.84 -2.52 -11.48
CA PHE A 16 -2.84 -1.46 -11.37
C PHE A 16 -2.27 -1.45 -9.96
N ALA A 17 -0.97 -1.22 -9.84
CA ALA A 17 -0.36 -0.86 -8.57
C ALA A 17 0.01 0.63 -8.59
N VAL A 18 -0.35 1.33 -7.54
CA VAL A 18 0.06 2.71 -7.29
C VAL A 18 1.00 2.68 -6.09
N THR A 19 2.27 2.93 -6.35
CA THR A 19 3.35 2.89 -5.35
C THR A 19 3.77 4.31 -5.02
N LEU A 20 3.87 4.60 -3.73
CA LEU A 20 4.47 5.83 -3.24
C LEU A 20 6.00 5.67 -3.27
N VAL A 21 6.66 6.52 -4.06
CA VAL A 21 8.12 6.59 -4.12
C VAL A 21 8.55 7.85 -3.40
N MET A 22 9.65 7.76 -2.64
CA MET A 22 10.14 8.83 -1.79
C MET A 22 11.57 9.17 -2.16
N ASP A 23 11.87 10.46 -2.21
CA ASP A 23 13.25 10.94 -2.15
C ASP A 23 13.69 10.92 -0.67
N GLU A 24 14.56 9.97 -0.32
CA GLU A 24 14.97 9.73 1.06
C GLU A 24 15.66 10.94 1.68
N ASP A 25 16.58 11.58 0.96
CA ASP A 25 17.34 12.73 1.46
C ASP A 25 16.42 13.93 1.72
N LEU A 26 15.51 14.21 0.80
CA LEU A 26 14.53 15.29 0.98
C LEU A 26 13.56 14.98 2.11
N LEU A 27 13.12 13.73 2.24
CA LEU A 27 12.19 13.32 3.28
C LEU A 27 12.82 13.39 4.67
N VAL A 28 14.04 12.89 4.84
CA VAL A 28 14.77 12.96 6.11
C VAL A 28 15.01 14.42 6.50
N ARG A 29 15.47 15.27 5.57
CA ARG A 29 15.65 16.71 5.83
C ARG A 29 14.34 17.39 6.21
N HIS A 30 13.26 17.05 5.52
CA HIS A 30 11.93 17.60 5.79
C HIS A 30 11.45 17.22 7.19
N VAL A 31 11.55 15.94 7.56
CA VAL A 31 11.16 15.42 8.87
C VAL A 31 12.03 16.03 9.98
N ALA A 32 13.34 16.15 9.77
CA ALA A 32 14.25 16.78 10.72
C ALA A 32 13.92 18.26 10.98
N GLY A 33 13.31 18.96 10.02
CA GLY A 33 12.92 20.37 10.14
C GLY A 33 11.48 20.63 10.59
N THR A 34 10.61 19.64 10.59
CA THR A 34 9.15 19.85 10.80
C THR A 34 8.54 18.95 11.86
N ASP A 35 9.14 17.79 12.14
CA ASP A 35 8.57 16.82 13.04
C ASP A 35 9.00 17.09 14.49
N PRO A 36 8.05 17.34 15.41
CA PRO A 36 8.40 17.68 16.79
C PRO A 36 9.06 16.51 17.54
N GLY A 37 8.76 15.26 17.18
CA GLY A 37 9.39 14.09 17.78
C GLY A 37 10.85 13.99 17.39
N VAL A 38 11.15 14.23 16.10
CA VAL A 38 12.53 14.24 15.59
C VAL A 38 13.32 15.43 16.11
N LEU A 39 12.73 16.63 16.14
CA LEU A 39 13.38 17.82 16.68
C LEU A 39 13.83 17.63 18.14
N ARG A 40 13.00 16.98 18.96
CA ARG A 40 13.38 16.62 20.34
C ARG A 40 14.54 15.62 20.35
N ALA A 41 14.46 14.57 19.54
CA ALA A 41 15.49 13.54 19.49
C ALA A 41 16.84 14.07 18.98
N ILE A 42 16.85 15.10 18.13
CA ILE A 42 18.08 15.80 17.70
C ILE A 42 18.79 16.45 18.90
N GLY A 43 18.03 17.11 19.79
CA GLY A 43 18.59 17.72 21.00
C GLY A 43 19.23 16.71 21.95
N ASP A 44 18.71 15.49 21.96
CA ASP A 44 19.13 14.41 22.85
C ASP A 44 20.12 13.42 22.21
N ALA A 45 20.61 13.69 20.98
CA ALA A 45 21.35 12.73 20.14
C ALA A 45 22.79 12.41 20.61
N ALA A 46 23.15 12.73 21.86
CA ALA A 46 24.47 12.47 22.41
C ALA A 46 24.70 10.97 22.66
N GLY A 47 25.89 10.47 22.31
CA GLY A 47 26.27 9.07 22.47
C GLY A 47 25.50 8.11 21.55
N HIS A 48 25.79 6.80 21.69
CA HIS A 48 25.18 5.77 20.84
C HIS A 48 23.66 5.67 21.05
N GLY A 49 23.20 5.70 22.31
CA GLY A 49 21.78 5.62 22.64
C GLY A 49 20.96 6.81 22.13
N GLY A 50 21.51 8.03 22.18
CA GLY A 50 20.86 9.21 21.61
C GLY A 50 20.71 9.12 20.09
N ARG A 51 21.77 8.66 19.39
CA ARG A 51 21.73 8.43 17.94
C ARG A 51 20.71 7.37 17.53
N LEU A 52 20.58 6.30 18.31
CA LEU A 52 19.58 5.26 18.05
C LEU A 52 18.15 5.82 18.19
N ARG A 53 17.87 6.56 19.26
CA ARG A 53 16.55 7.20 19.44
C ARG A 53 16.22 8.20 18.35
N LEU A 54 17.21 8.94 17.85
CA LEU A 54 17.03 9.82 16.71
C LEU A 54 16.64 9.04 15.46
N ALA A 55 17.36 7.93 15.17
CA ALA A 55 17.03 7.08 14.03
C ALA A 55 15.62 6.48 14.13
N GLU A 56 15.22 6.02 15.32
CA GLU A 56 13.87 5.50 15.59
C GLU A 56 12.79 6.58 15.41
N ALA A 57 13.04 7.80 15.92
CA ALA A 57 12.11 8.91 15.76
C ALA A 57 11.94 9.30 14.28
N VAL A 58 13.02 9.32 13.51
CA VAL A 58 12.97 9.58 12.06
C VAL A 58 12.18 8.48 11.34
N ALA A 59 12.46 7.20 11.63
CA ALA A 59 11.76 6.08 11.01
C ALA A 59 10.25 6.12 11.32
N ALA A 60 9.87 6.39 12.56
CA ALA A 60 8.47 6.51 12.97
C ALA A 60 7.76 7.66 12.25
N ALA A 61 8.43 8.82 12.13
CA ALA A 61 7.90 9.99 11.46
C ALA A 61 7.70 9.78 9.94
N ILE A 62 8.58 9.00 9.31
CA ILE A 62 8.47 8.60 7.89
C ILE A 62 7.33 7.60 7.70
N ASP A 63 7.24 6.58 8.54
CA ASP A 63 6.21 5.55 8.44
C ASP A 63 4.80 6.14 8.65
N GLU A 64 4.62 7.04 9.62
CA GLU A 64 3.35 7.74 9.85
C GLU A 64 2.92 8.54 8.60
N ARG A 65 3.82 9.31 8.00
CA ARG A 65 3.55 10.07 6.77
C ARG A 65 3.21 9.14 5.61
N THR A 66 3.97 8.05 5.46
CA THR A 66 3.72 7.02 4.44
C THR A 66 2.32 6.43 4.59
N ARG A 67 1.93 6.04 5.81
CA ARG A 67 0.59 5.51 6.10
C ARG A 67 -0.50 6.55 5.80
N ALA A 68 -0.31 7.81 6.18
CA ALA A 68 -1.26 8.88 5.89
C ALA A 68 -1.43 9.10 4.37
N HIS A 69 -0.33 9.08 3.61
CA HIS A 69 -0.35 9.20 2.16
C HIS A 69 -1.03 8.00 1.49
N LEU A 70 -0.73 6.77 1.90
CA LEU A 70 -1.40 5.57 1.39
C LEU A 70 -2.91 5.58 1.70
N ALA A 71 -3.31 6.01 2.90
CA ALA A 71 -4.72 6.15 3.24
C ALA A 71 -5.42 7.19 2.35
N ARG A 72 -4.73 8.27 1.97
CA ARG A 72 -5.25 9.26 1.01
C ARG A 72 -5.39 8.67 -0.39
N ILE A 73 -4.39 7.93 -0.87
CA ILE A 73 -4.42 7.24 -2.18
C ILE A 73 -5.59 6.27 -2.23
N ASP A 74 -5.71 5.40 -1.23
CA ASP A 74 -6.78 4.41 -1.14
C ASP A 74 -8.16 5.08 -1.10
N ARG A 75 -8.33 6.12 -0.28
CA ARG A 75 -9.61 6.85 -0.18
C ARG A 75 -10.04 7.49 -1.50
N VAL A 76 -9.11 8.08 -2.25
CA VAL A 76 -9.43 8.81 -3.48
C VAL A 76 -9.64 7.85 -4.67
N LEU A 77 -8.89 6.76 -4.73
CA LEU A 77 -8.91 5.85 -5.89
C LEU A 77 -9.88 4.67 -5.75
N THR A 78 -10.22 4.26 -4.52
CA THR A 78 -11.18 3.17 -4.27
C THR A 78 -12.53 3.38 -4.97
N PRO A 79 -13.13 4.59 -5.01
CA PRO A 79 -14.40 4.81 -5.72
C PRO A 79 -14.35 4.51 -7.23
N LEU A 80 -13.15 4.57 -7.83
CA LEU A 80 -12.92 4.32 -9.26
C LEU A 80 -12.51 2.87 -9.54
N ALA A 81 -12.23 2.09 -8.50
CA ALA A 81 -11.86 0.70 -8.57
C ALA A 81 -13.02 -0.23 -8.19
N VAL A 82 -13.01 -1.43 -8.73
CA VAL A 82 -13.89 -2.53 -8.31
C VAL A 82 -13.41 -3.08 -6.95
N ARG A 83 -12.09 -3.04 -6.71
CA ARG A 83 -11.47 -3.51 -5.46
C ARG A 83 -10.14 -2.81 -5.25
N SER A 84 -9.80 -2.52 -4.00
CA SER A 84 -8.46 -2.08 -3.58
C SER A 84 -7.85 -3.08 -2.59
N CYS A 85 -6.52 -3.07 -2.51
CA CYS A 85 -5.73 -3.87 -1.57
C CYS A 85 -4.49 -3.04 -1.17
N PRO A 86 -4.56 -2.32 -0.04
CA PRO A 86 -3.42 -1.58 0.48
C PRO A 86 -2.36 -2.51 1.06
N SER A 87 -1.09 -2.15 0.87
CA SER A 87 0.08 -2.81 1.46
C SER A 87 1.03 -1.74 2.01
N PRO A 88 0.92 -1.41 3.31
CA PRO A 88 1.77 -0.41 3.95
C PRO A 88 3.26 -0.74 3.85
N ALA A 89 3.62 -2.02 4.07
CA ALA A 89 5.01 -2.48 4.00
C ALA A 89 5.64 -2.27 2.62
N ALA A 90 4.86 -2.39 1.54
CA ALA A 90 5.32 -2.16 0.18
C ALA A 90 5.10 -0.71 -0.30
N ALA A 91 4.64 0.19 0.57
CA ALA A 91 4.22 1.55 0.22
C ALA A 91 3.32 1.61 -1.03
N THR A 92 2.42 0.64 -1.19
CA THR A 92 1.69 0.41 -2.44
C THR A 92 0.22 0.10 -2.17
N VAL A 93 -0.66 0.62 -3.03
CA VAL A 93 -2.06 0.18 -3.10
C VAL A 93 -2.32 -0.44 -4.46
N ARG A 94 -2.86 -1.66 -4.48
CA ARG A 94 -3.23 -2.36 -5.71
C ARG A 94 -4.72 -2.18 -5.96
N PHE A 95 -5.09 -1.89 -7.20
CA PHE A 95 -6.46 -1.61 -7.63
C PHE A 95 -6.86 -2.51 -8.79
N LEU A 96 -8.06 -3.07 -8.70
CA LEU A 96 -8.71 -3.76 -9.80
C LEU A 96 -9.70 -2.78 -10.43
N VAL A 97 -9.47 -2.38 -11.67
CA VAL A 97 -10.21 -1.30 -12.34
C VAL A 97 -10.94 -1.86 -13.56
N ASP A 98 -12.19 -1.43 -13.75
CA ASP A 98 -12.95 -1.75 -14.95
C ASP A 98 -12.42 -1.01 -16.18
N ARG A 99 -12.44 -1.65 -17.35
CA ARG A 99 -11.95 -1.07 -18.61
C ARG A 99 -12.54 0.32 -18.88
N MET A 100 -13.83 0.52 -18.61
CA MET A 100 -14.52 1.79 -18.87
C MET A 100 -14.11 2.89 -17.91
N ARG A 101 -13.67 2.54 -16.69
CA ARG A 101 -13.24 3.49 -15.65
C ARG A 101 -11.74 3.79 -15.67
N ARG A 102 -10.97 3.11 -16.53
CA ARG A 102 -9.51 3.22 -16.58
C ARG A 102 -9.02 4.65 -16.81
N ALA A 103 -9.61 5.38 -17.75
CA ALA A 103 -9.18 6.75 -18.05
C ALA A 103 -9.34 7.65 -16.81
N ALA A 104 -10.54 7.68 -16.24
CA ALA A 104 -10.83 8.42 -15.01
C ALA A 104 -9.94 8.01 -13.83
N PHE A 105 -9.59 6.72 -13.72
CA PHE A 105 -8.66 6.24 -12.70
C PHE A 105 -7.25 6.83 -12.89
N LEU A 106 -6.71 6.80 -14.10
CA LEU A 106 -5.38 7.34 -14.38
C LEU A 106 -5.34 8.88 -14.21
N ASP A 107 -6.40 9.57 -14.61
CA ASP A 107 -6.53 11.02 -14.41
C ASP A 107 -6.56 11.37 -12.91
N ALA A 108 -7.30 10.60 -12.11
CA ALA A 108 -7.31 10.77 -10.65
C ALA A 108 -5.95 10.50 -10.00
N VAL A 109 -5.17 9.54 -10.53
CA VAL A 109 -3.79 9.33 -10.07
C VAL A 109 -2.90 10.52 -10.40
N ALA A 110 -2.99 11.08 -11.61
CA ALA A 110 -2.22 12.26 -12.00
C ALA A 110 -2.58 13.49 -11.14
N MET A 111 -3.88 13.69 -10.85
CA MET A 111 -4.34 14.75 -9.95
C MET A 111 -3.84 14.55 -8.52
N LEU A 112 -3.79 13.31 -8.04
CA LEU A 112 -3.22 12.97 -6.74
C LEU A 112 -1.73 13.30 -6.70
N GLU A 113 -0.96 12.87 -7.70
CA GLU A 113 0.47 13.13 -7.84
C GLU A 113 0.78 14.64 -7.78
N ALA A 114 0.03 15.45 -8.53
CA ALA A 114 0.17 16.92 -8.51
C ALA A 114 -0.13 17.55 -7.14
N GLY A 115 -0.89 16.85 -6.27
CA GLY A 115 -1.22 17.29 -4.93
C GLY A 115 -0.32 16.73 -3.82
N PHE A 116 0.68 15.91 -4.15
CA PHE A 116 1.70 15.45 -3.20
C PHE A 116 2.80 16.49 -3.01
N TRP A 117 3.51 16.34 -1.89
CA TRP A 117 4.65 17.19 -1.59
C TRP A 117 5.84 16.80 -2.47
N PRO A 118 6.80 17.71 -2.72
CA PRO A 118 7.90 17.48 -3.67
C PRO A 118 8.74 16.21 -3.40
N GLN A 119 8.82 15.77 -2.14
CA GLN A 119 9.56 14.58 -1.74
C GLN A 119 8.83 13.25 -2.00
N PHE A 120 7.59 13.28 -2.50
CA PHE A 120 6.78 12.11 -2.81
C PHE A 120 6.37 12.09 -4.28
N LEU A 121 6.49 10.93 -4.90
CA LEU A 121 6.08 10.67 -6.27
C LEU A 121 5.14 9.45 -6.31
N LEU A 122 4.22 9.43 -7.28
CA LEU A 122 3.36 8.28 -7.50
C LEU A 122 3.81 7.51 -8.73
N ARG A 123 4.19 6.25 -8.51
CA ARG A 123 4.50 5.34 -9.61
C ARG A 123 3.31 4.42 -9.89
N VAL A 124 2.74 4.53 -11.08
CA VAL A 124 1.72 3.60 -11.56
C VAL A 124 2.37 2.47 -12.34
N THR A 125 2.12 1.23 -11.93
CA THR A 125 2.55 0.03 -12.63
C THR A 125 1.34 -0.77 -13.10
N GLY A 126 1.19 -0.96 -14.41
CA GLY A 126 0.16 -1.83 -14.96
C GLY A 126 0.00 -1.74 -16.48
N PRO A 127 -0.87 -2.59 -17.08
CA PRO A 127 -1.69 -3.58 -16.38
C PRO A 127 -0.87 -4.78 -15.86
N LEU A 128 -1.08 -5.14 -14.59
CA LEU A 128 -0.38 -6.25 -13.94
C LEU A 128 -1.00 -7.60 -14.33
N PRO A 129 -0.22 -8.70 -14.25
CA PRO A 129 -0.75 -10.05 -14.43
C PRO A 129 -1.84 -10.40 -13.40
N PRO A 130 -2.77 -11.31 -13.72
CA PRO A 130 -3.91 -11.64 -12.84
C PRO A 130 -3.53 -12.11 -11.42
N TYR A 131 -2.34 -12.67 -11.24
CA TYR A 131 -1.84 -13.18 -9.96
C TYR A 131 -1.34 -12.10 -8.99
N SER A 132 -1.30 -10.82 -9.37
CA SER A 132 -0.81 -9.73 -8.52
C SER A 132 -1.74 -9.33 -7.36
N PHE A 133 -2.91 -9.97 -7.21
CA PHE A 133 -3.80 -9.82 -6.05
C PHE A 133 -3.64 -10.92 -5.00
N ILE A 134 -2.66 -11.81 -5.17
CA ILE A 134 -2.27 -12.75 -4.12
C ILE A 134 -1.47 -11.95 -3.09
N ASP A 135 -2.06 -11.78 -1.92
CA ASP A 135 -1.45 -11.09 -0.79
C ASP A 135 -0.26 -11.91 -0.26
N PRO A 136 0.99 -11.39 -0.31
CA PRO A 136 2.12 -12.12 0.24
C PRO A 136 2.12 -12.18 1.77
N ASP A 137 1.45 -11.25 2.44
CA ASP A 137 1.39 -11.20 3.91
C ASP A 137 0.44 -12.27 4.49
N ARG A 138 -0.33 -12.95 3.63
CA ARG A 138 -1.14 -14.12 3.99
C ARG A 138 -0.29 -15.38 4.21
N TRP A 139 0.98 -15.38 3.80
CA TRP A 139 1.94 -16.45 4.07
C TRP A 139 3.14 -15.89 4.84
N SER A 140 3.08 -15.90 6.16
CA SER A 140 4.27 -15.68 6.98
C SER A 140 5.14 -16.95 7.00
N ILE A 141 6.46 -16.79 6.97
CA ILE A 141 7.43 -17.91 7.00
C ILE A 141 7.17 -18.83 8.21
N GLY A 142 6.71 -18.28 9.33
CA GLY A 142 6.30 -19.04 10.51
C GLY A 142 5.17 -20.05 10.25
N SER A 143 4.19 -19.73 9.40
CA SER A 143 3.10 -20.65 9.04
C SER A 143 3.58 -21.80 8.13
N ILE A 144 4.59 -21.56 7.29
CA ILE A 144 5.17 -22.56 6.39
C ILE A 144 5.97 -23.59 7.20
N LEU A 145 6.80 -23.13 8.13
CA LEU A 145 7.63 -23.99 8.97
C LEU A 145 6.81 -24.77 10.00
N SER A 146 5.72 -24.18 10.51
CA SER A 146 4.83 -24.82 11.47
C SER A 146 3.77 -25.73 10.82
N GLY A 147 3.72 -25.84 9.48
CA GLY A 147 2.69 -26.60 8.75
C GLY A 147 1.26 -26.14 9.03
N THR A 148 1.10 -24.95 9.62
CA THR A 148 -0.16 -24.45 10.14
C THR A 148 -0.74 -23.50 9.10
N PHE A 149 -1.38 -24.10 8.12
CA PHE A 149 -2.12 -23.36 7.11
C PHE A 149 -3.52 -23.05 7.66
N PRO A 150 -4.04 -21.82 7.46
CA PRO A 150 -5.45 -21.58 7.71
C PRO A 150 -6.25 -22.55 6.82
N ARG A 151 -7.02 -23.44 7.47
CA ARG A 151 -7.85 -24.45 6.80
C ARG A 151 -8.72 -23.73 5.77
N LEU A 152 -8.53 -24.06 4.49
CA LEU A 152 -9.44 -23.59 3.45
C LEU A 152 -10.82 -24.15 3.83
N ALA A 153 -11.76 -23.28 4.21
CA ALA A 153 -13.11 -23.73 4.52
C ALA A 153 -13.63 -24.51 3.29
N PRO A 154 -14.24 -25.69 3.47
CA PRO A 154 -14.83 -26.40 2.35
C PRO A 154 -15.86 -25.48 1.69
N ALA A 155 -15.82 -25.40 0.36
CA ALA A 155 -16.83 -24.68 -0.40
C ALA A 155 -18.21 -25.21 -0.03
N ALA A 156 -19.11 -24.32 0.38
CA ALA A 156 -20.50 -24.69 0.61
C ALA A 156 -21.08 -25.27 -0.70
N PRO A 157 -21.87 -26.35 -0.64
CA PRO A 157 -22.49 -26.90 -1.83
C PRO A 157 -23.41 -25.87 -2.50
N ASP A 158 -23.29 -25.77 -3.83
CA ASP A 158 -24.06 -24.88 -4.69
C ASP A 158 -25.50 -25.37 -4.78
N ASP A 159 -26.44 -24.63 -4.19
CA ASP A 159 -27.88 -24.93 -4.21
C ASP A 159 -28.60 -24.29 -5.44
N SER A 160 -27.85 -23.83 -6.45
CA SER A 160 -28.41 -23.12 -7.62
C SER A 160 -28.97 -24.04 -8.72
N LEU A 161 -29.25 -25.31 -8.42
CA LEU A 161 -29.90 -26.25 -9.34
C LEU A 161 -31.17 -26.85 -8.71
N ARG A 162 -32.16 -26.00 -8.41
CA ARG A 162 -33.58 -26.41 -8.27
C ARG A 162 -34.52 -25.32 -8.75
#